data_AF-A0A6M0AD22-F1
#
_entry.id   AF-A0A6M0AD22-F1
#
_cell.length_a   1.000
_cell.length_b   1.000
_cell.length_c   1.000
_cell.angle_alpha   90.00
_cell.angle_beta   90.00
_cell.angle_gamma   90.00
#
_symmetry.space_group_name_H-M   'P 1'
#
loop_
_entity.id
_entity.type
_entity.pdbx_description
1 polymer ?
#
loop_
_entity_poly.entity_id
_entity_poly.type
_entity_poly.pdbx_seq_one_letter_code
_entity_poly.pdbx_strand_id
1 'polypeptide(L)' 'GIVAVGLSTVVMSWLAWLFVKSILSSSLRVTEKAEIEGLDFHEHRMTAYSGFLFKGDVKQLAMRDRQRHN' A
#
# COMPACT_ATOMS: atom_id res chain seq x y z
N GLY A 1 11.39 -29.54 18.65
CA GLY A 1 10.12 -28.96 18.17
C GLY A 1 10.35 -27.65 17.44
N ILE A 2 10.61 -26.57 18.18
CA ILE A 2 10.64 -25.20 17.62
C ILE A 2 11.63 -25.00 16.47
N VAL A 3 12.83 -25.57 16.57
CA VAL A 3 13.87 -25.42 15.53
C VAL A 3 13.44 -26.08 14.22
N ALA A 4 12.88 -27.29 14.29
CA ALA A 4 12.44 -28.03 13.12
C ALA A 4 11.27 -27.34 12.42
N VAL A 5 10.32 -26.80 13.19
CA VAL A 5 9.18 -26.03 12.67
C VAL A 5 9.66 -24.71 12.07
N GLY A 6 10.54 -23.97 12.76
CA GLY A 6 11.06 -22.70 12.26
C GLY A 6 11.82 -22.88 10.93
N LEU A 7 12.70 -23.88 10.84
CA LEU A 7 13.44 -24.18 9.62
C LEU A 7 12.53 -24.62 8.48
N SER A 8 11.57 -25.52 8.74
CA SER A 8 10.68 -26.00 7.69
C SER A 8 9.78 -24.88 7.17
N THR A 9 9.24 -24.03 8.04
CA THR A 9 8.43 -22.87 7.65
C THR A 9 9.25 -21.90 6.81
N VAL A 10 10.45 -21.50 7.27
CA VAL A 10 11.28 -20.52 6.54
C VAL A 10 11.66 -21.06 5.16
N VAL A 11 12.17 -22.29 5.08
CA VAL A 11 12.62 -22.88 3.81
C VAL A 11 11.43 -23.05 2.85
N MET A 12 10.31 -23.57 3.33
CA MET A 12 9.16 -23.84 2.48
C MET A 12 8.49 -22.54 1.99
N SER A 13 8.34 -21.54 2.86
CA SER A 13 7.86 -20.22 2.46
C SER A 13 8.81 -19.55 1.47
N TRP A 14 10.13 -19.65 1.69
CA TRP A 14 11.13 -19.10 0.77
C TRP A 14 11.00 -19.69 -0.63
N LEU A 15 10.93 -21.01 -0.74
CA LEU A 15 10.77 -21.71 -2.02
C LEU A 15 9.45 -21.33 -2.70
N ALA A 16 8.36 -21.27 -1.94
CA ALA A 16 7.05 -20.86 -2.47
C ALA A 16 7.11 -19.47 -3.10
N TRP A 17 7.71 -18.48 -2.42
CA TRP A 17 7.80 -17.12 -2.95
C TRP A 17 8.72 -17.01 -4.17
N LEU A 18 9.82 -17.77 -4.21
CA LEU A 18 10.67 -17.83 -5.41
C LEU A 18 9.92 -18.38 -6.62
N PHE A 19 9.12 -19.42 -6.42
CA PHE A 19 8.32 -20.03 -7.48
C PHE A 19 7.26 -19.06 -8.00
N VAL A 20 6.53 -18.39 -7.10
CA VAL A 20 5.55 -17.36 -7.45
C VAL A 20 6.20 -16.22 -8.23
N LYS A 21 7.38 -15.74 -7.79
CA LYS A 21 8.15 -14.71 -8.50
C LYS A 21 8.56 -15.15 -9.91
N SER A 22 8.92 -16.42 -10.08
CA SER A 22 9.30 -16.97 -11.37
C SER A 22 8.13 -17.08 -12.35
N ILE A 23 6.91 -17.39 -11.85
CA ILE A 23 5.72 -17.53 -12.70
C ILE A 23 5.13 -16.17 -13.05
N LEU A 24 5.01 -15.27 -12.07
CA LEU A 24 4.26 -14.03 -12.26
C LEU A 24 5.02 -12.97 -13.05
N SER A 25 6.33 -13.13 -13.27
CA SER A 25 7.26 -12.26 -14.04
C SER A 25 7.35 -10.79 -13.58
N SER A 26 6.23 -10.21 -13.17
CA SER A 26 6.05 -8.99 -12.40
C SER A 26 6.32 -9.23 -10.91
N SER A 27 6.92 -8.23 -10.27
CA SER A 27 7.14 -8.20 -8.82
C SER A 27 5.82 -8.42 -8.07
N LEU A 28 5.83 -9.30 -7.05
CA LEU A 28 4.70 -9.47 -6.12
C LEU A 28 4.40 -8.19 -5.33
N ARG A 29 5.45 -7.38 -5.13
CA ARG A 29 5.36 -6.08 -4.48
C ARG A 29 4.99 -5.02 -5.53
N VAL A 30 4.05 -4.15 -5.18
CA VAL A 30 3.62 -3.05 -6.05
C VAL A 30 4.74 -2.02 -6.22
N THR A 31 4.64 -1.18 -7.25
CA THR A 31 5.65 -0.13 -7.48
C THR A 31 5.71 0.85 -6.32
N GLU A 32 6.88 1.45 -6.07
CA GLU A 32 7.07 2.43 -4.98
C GLU A 32 6.04 3.57 -5.03
N LYS A 33 5.71 4.05 -6.23
CA LYS A 33 4.66 5.05 -6.41
C LYS A 33 3.31 4.56 -5.88
N ALA A 34 2.90 3.34 -6.24
CA ALA A 34 1.64 2.75 -5.78
C ALA A 34 1.65 2.46 -4.26
N GLU A 35 2.81 2.13 -3.68
CA GLU A 35 2.94 1.99 -2.22
C GLU A 35 2.73 3.33 -1.50
N ILE A 36 3.29 4.43 -2.03
CA ILE A 36 3.16 5.77 -1.44
C ILE A 36 1.76 6.33 -1.63
N GLU A 37 1.16 6.14 -2.80
CA GLU A 37 -0.18 6.60 -3.15
C GLU A 37 -1.27 5.80 -2.43
N GLY A 38 -0.97 4.55 -2.05
CA GLY A 38 -1.89 3.61 -1.42
C GLY A 38 -2.64 2.79 -2.46
N LEU A 39 -2.76 1.49 -2.23
CA LEU A 39 -3.33 0.54 -3.20
C LEU A 39 -4.78 0.86 -3.54
N ASP A 40 -5.58 1.18 -2.52
CA ASP A 40 -7.00 1.51 -2.70
C ASP A 40 -7.18 2.77 -3.56
N PHE A 41 -6.28 3.75 -3.42
CA PHE A 41 -6.34 4.96 -4.24
C PHE A 41 -5.80 4.72 -5.65
N HIS A 42 -4.71 3.97 -5.77
CA HIS A 42 -4.08 3.64 -7.04
C HIS A 42 -4.98 2.79 -7.95
N GLU A 43 -5.67 1.78 -7.40
CA GLU A 43 -6.50 0.84 -8.17
C GLU A 43 -7.98 1.23 -8.18
N HIS A 44 -8.51 1.66 -7.05
CA HIS A 44 -9.94 1.85 -6.88
C HIS A 44 -10.37 3.32 -6.76
N ARG A 45 -9.43 4.27 -6.68
CA ARG A 45 -9.68 5.70 -6.40
C ARG A 45 -10.61 5.91 -5.20
N MET A 46 -10.52 5.00 -4.24
CA MET A 46 -11.32 5.01 -3.02
C MET A 46 -10.40 5.09 -1.82
N THR A 47 -10.84 5.77 -0.77
CA THR A 47 -10.19 5.76 0.53
C THR A 47 -10.85 4.68 1.39
N ALA A 48 -10.07 3.77 1.97
CA ALA A 48 -10.61 2.74 2.87
C ALA A 48 -11.34 3.32 4.10
N TYR A 49 -10.97 4.53 4.53
CA TYR A 49 -11.54 5.21 5.69
C TYR A 49 -11.99 6.63 5.33
N SER A 50 -13.15 7.03 5.85
CA SER A 50 -13.65 8.40 5.72
C SER A 50 -12.88 9.35 6.65
N GLY A 51 -12.62 10.58 6.18
CA GLY A 51 -12.02 11.65 7.00
C GLY A 51 -10.49 11.77 6.94
N PHE A 52 -9.79 11.00 6.11
CA PHE A 52 -8.40 11.30 5.79
C PHE A 52 -8.32 12.56 4.93
N LEU A 53 -7.84 13.65 5.53
CA LEU A 53 -7.54 14.88 4.79
C LEU A 53 -6.10 14.81 4.28
N PHE A 54 -5.92 14.80 2.97
CA PHE A 54 -4.57 14.98 2.42
C PHE A 54 -4.13 16.43 2.63
N LYS A 55 -2.81 16.67 2.70
CA LYS A 55 -2.24 18.01 2.86
C LYS A 55 -2.75 19.00 1.79
N GLY A 56 -3.07 18.48 0.58
CA GLY A 56 -3.72 19.23 -0.49
C GLY A 56 -5.15 19.66 -0.15
N ASP A 57 -5.95 18.75 0.41
CA ASP A 57 -7.34 19.03 0.82
C ASP A 57 -7.39 20.03 1.97
N VAL A 58 -6.45 19.94 2.93
CA VAL A 58 -6.30 20.92 4.02
C VAL A 58 -5.99 22.31 3.45
N LYS A 59 -5.08 22.40 2.48
CA LYS A 59 -4.75 23.67 1.82
C LYS A 59 -5.93 24.23 1.04
N GLN A 60 -6.71 23.38 0.37
CA GLN A 60 -7.89 23.80 -0.39
C GLN A 60 -9.04 24.24 0.53
N LEU A 61 -9.25 23.54 1.66
CA LEU A 61 -10.19 23.97 2.69
C LEU A 61 -9.79 25.34 3.25
N ALA A 62 -8.53 25.52 3.62
CA ALA A 62 -8.01 26.77 4.17
C ALA A 62 -8.16 27.95 3.17
N MET A 63 -7.91 27.72 1.88
CA MET A 63 -8.11 28.75 0.86
C MET A 63 -9.60 29.06 0.63
N ARG A 64 -10.46 28.04 0.63
CA ARG A 64 -11.92 28.21 0.49
C ARG A 64 -12.50 29.00 1.67
N ASP A 65 -12.03 28.73 2.89
CA ASP A 65 -12.48 29.43 4.10
C ASP A 65 -12.09 30.92 4.06
N ARG A 66 -10.86 31.20 3.60
CA ARG A 66 -10.37 32.57 3.42
C ARG A 66 -11.17 33.36 2.39
N GLN A 67 -11.67 32.71 1.34
CA GLN A 67 -12.49 33.35 0.31
C GLN A 67 -13.93 33.62 0.74
N ARG A 68 -14.45 32.91 1.76
CA ARG A 68 -15.80 33.19 2.29
C ARG A 68 -15.83 34.35 3.27
N HIS A 69 -14.69 34.69 3.86
CA HIS A 69 -14.54 35.78 4.83
C HIS A 69 -14.13 37.13 4.21
N ASN A 70 -14.00 37.19 2.88
CA ASN A 70 -13.85 38.42 2.09
C ASN A 70 -15.12 38.68 1.29
#